data_AF-A0A7X8QWL5-F1
#
_entry.id   AF-A0A7X8QWL5-F1
#
_cell.length_a   1.000
_cell.length_b   1.000
_cell.length_c   1.000
_cell.angle_alpha   90.00
_cell.angle_beta   90.00
_cell.angle_gamma   90.00
#
_symmetry.space_group_name_H-M   'P 1'
#
loop_
_entity.id
_entity.type
_entity.pdbx_description
1 polymer ?
#
loop_
_entity_poly.entity_id
_entity_poly.type
_entity_poly.pdbx_seq_one_letter_code
_entity_poly.pdbx_strand_id
1 'polypeptide(L)'
;MMVKRFIEKVEKYLIRSVALIFVALIVVQGLMTHDDMRLYLSLGERLEGQSIDYPVHSQPPQEEMGAVHSPYALLCLSLEEYTSLPRAAVLVNGEEYAAFEQKELELKLLAGDVVEIDASAYNFPVRFKVEGVSDNLAYPVKDEIYVCNHDVVMIGKVVVK
;
A
#
# COMPACT_ATOMS: atom_id res chain seq x y z
N MET A 1 -1.73 -64.43 -2.34
CA MET A 1 -0.50 -63.66 -2.65
C MET A 1 -0.76 -62.32 -3.33
N MET A 2 -1.75 -62.21 -4.23
CA MET A 2 -1.99 -60.99 -5.02
C MET A 2 -2.44 -59.77 -4.19
N VAL A 3 -3.26 -60.00 -3.15
CA VAL A 3 -3.82 -58.92 -2.29
C VAL A 3 -2.73 -58.24 -1.43
N LYS A 4 -1.78 -58.99 -0.86
CA LYS A 4 -0.69 -58.41 -0.05
C LYS A 4 0.21 -57.46 -0.86
N ARG A 5 0.57 -57.86 -2.09
CA ARG A 5 1.33 -57.00 -3.02
C ARG A 5 0.56 -55.75 -3.46
N PHE A 6 -0.77 -55.83 -3.49
CA PHE A 6 -1.61 -54.67 -3.78
C PHE A 6 -1.61 -53.69 -2.61
N ILE A 7 -1.76 -54.19 -1.38
CA ILE A 7 -1.73 -53.37 -0.16
C ILE A 7 -0.38 -52.66 -0.01
N GLU A 8 0.75 -53.36 -0.21
CA GLU A 8 2.08 -52.74 -0.13
C GLU A 8 2.31 -51.66 -1.19
N LYS A 9 1.77 -51.84 -2.41
CA LYS A 9 1.84 -50.80 -3.46
C LYS A 9 0.98 -49.60 -3.11
N VAL A 10 -0.22 -49.83 -2.58
CA VAL A 10 -1.14 -48.77 -2.15
C VAL A 10 -0.53 -47.97 -1.01
N GLU A 11 0.02 -48.63 0.01
CA GLU A 11 0.68 -47.98 1.16
C GLU A 11 1.84 -47.08 0.71
N LYS A 12 2.71 -47.58 -0.17
CA LYS A 12 3.84 -46.80 -0.69
C LYS A 12 3.38 -45.60 -1.53
N TYR A 13 2.28 -45.72 -2.25
CA TYR A 13 1.66 -44.60 -2.98
C TYR A 13 0.98 -43.62 -2.04
N LEU A 14 0.32 -44.10 -0.99
CA LEU A 14 -0.38 -43.30 0.00
C LEU A 14 0.61 -42.39 0.74
N ILE A 15 1.74 -42.93 1.21
CA ILE A 15 2.78 -42.16 1.90
C ILE A 15 3.38 -41.10 0.96
N ARG A 16 3.65 -41.46 -0.30
CA ARG A 16 4.15 -40.49 -1.30
C ARG A 16 3.15 -39.39 -1.62
N SER A 17 1.86 -39.73 -1.70
CA SER A 17 0.77 -38.77 -1.90
C SER A 17 0.69 -37.79 -0.75
N VAL A 18 0.71 -38.27 0.49
CA VAL A 18 0.64 -37.41 1.68
C VAL A 18 1.85 -36.48 1.75
N ALA A 19 3.06 -37.00 1.50
CA ALA A 19 4.26 -36.17 1.46
C ALA A 19 4.18 -35.09 0.36
N LEU A 20 3.69 -35.45 -0.83
CA LEU A 20 3.52 -34.51 -1.94
C LEU A 20 2.49 -33.42 -1.62
N ILE A 21 1.37 -33.78 -0.99
CA ILE A 21 0.37 -32.81 -0.52
C ILE A 21 0.98 -31.88 0.54
N PHE A 22 1.75 -32.43 1.48
CA PHE A 22 2.39 -31.62 2.52
C PHE A 22 3.39 -30.62 1.95
N VAL A 23 4.20 -31.03 0.97
CA VAL A 23 5.10 -30.13 0.24
C VAL A 23 4.31 -29.09 -0.55
N ALA A 24 3.23 -29.48 -1.23
CA ALA A 24 2.37 -28.55 -1.95
C ALA A 24 1.74 -27.51 -1.01
N LEU A 25 1.30 -27.90 0.19
CA LEU A 25 0.78 -26.97 1.18
C LEU A 25 1.83 -25.97 1.66
N ILE A 26 3.08 -26.42 1.90
CA ILE A 26 4.18 -25.53 2.27
C ILE A 26 4.49 -24.53 1.14
N VAL A 27 4.46 -24.98 -0.12
CA VAL A 27 4.66 -24.10 -1.28
C VAL A 27 3.53 -23.07 -1.40
N VAL A 28 2.27 -23.49 -1.25
CA VAL A 28 1.12 -22.57 -1.29
C VAL A 28 1.21 -21.57 -0.15
N GLN A 29 1.55 -22.01 1.06
CA GLN A 29 1.78 -21.12 2.20
C GLN A 29 2.89 -20.11 1.90
N GLY A 30 4.05 -20.57 1.43
CA GLY A 30 5.17 -19.67 1.09
C GLY A 30 4.85 -18.68 -0.04
N LEU A 31 4.03 -19.08 -1.01
CA LEU A 31 3.55 -18.20 -2.07
C LEU A 31 2.54 -17.18 -1.53
N MET A 32 1.66 -17.61 -0.62
CA MET A 32 0.66 -16.73 0.00
C MET A 32 1.25 -15.78 1.06
N THR A 33 2.44 -16.07 1.60
CA THR A 33 3.19 -15.16 2.48
C THR A 33 3.83 -13.98 1.74
N HIS A 34 3.91 -14.02 0.41
CA HIS A 34 4.31 -12.84 -0.37
C HIS A 34 3.06 -11.98 -0.56
N ASP A 35 3.05 -10.81 0.08
CA ASP A 35 1.95 -9.85 0.25
C ASP A 35 1.41 -9.19 -1.05
N ASP A 36 1.42 -9.90 -2.19
CA ASP A 36 0.91 -9.39 -3.46
C ASP A 36 -0.62 -9.36 -3.54
N MET A 37 -1.33 -9.98 -2.59
CA MET A 37 -2.79 -10.03 -2.60
C MET A 37 -3.48 -8.70 -2.29
N ARG A 38 -2.78 -7.70 -1.73
CA ARG A 38 -3.37 -6.35 -1.53
C ARG A 38 -3.47 -5.54 -2.82
N LEU A 39 -2.53 -5.71 -3.75
CA LEU A 39 -2.51 -4.97 -5.01
C LEU A 39 -3.61 -5.43 -5.98
N TYR A 40 -3.99 -6.72 -5.93
CA TYR A 40 -5.13 -7.24 -6.70
C TYR A 40 -6.49 -6.87 -6.12
N LEU A 41 -6.59 -6.71 -4.80
CA LEU A 41 -7.81 -6.24 -4.15
C LEU A 41 -8.11 -4.79 -4.57
N SER A 42 -7.10 -3.91 -4.62
CA SER A 42 -7.32 -2.53 -5.08
C SER A 42 -7.71 -2.44 -6.55
N LEU A 43 -7.19 -3.32 -7.42
CA LEU A 43 -7.59 -3.38 -8.84
C LEU A 43 -9.01 -3.92 -9.04
N GLY A 44 -9.41 -4.94 -8.26
CA GLY A 44 -10.79 -5.44 -8.26
C GLY A 44 -11.79 -4.40 -7.78
N GLU A 45 -11.45 -3.67 -6.71
CA GLU A 45 -12.27 -2.61 -6.12
C GLU A 45 -12.39 -1.38 -7.03
N ARG A 46 -11.32 -1.05 -7.78
CA ARG A 46 -11.34 -0.02 -8.85
C ARG A 46 -12.26 -0.38 -10.02
N LEU A 47 -12.54 -1.67 -10.25
CA LEU A 47 -13.45 -2.15 -11.29
C LEU A 47 -14.89 -2.34 -10.78
N GLU A 48 -15.08 -2.53 -9.47
CA GLU A 48 -16.40 -2.64 -8.82
C GLU A 48 -17.11 -1.29 -8.63
N GLY A 49 -16.40 -0.16 -8.75
CA GLY A 49 -17.00 1.17 -8.81
C GLY A 49 -17.73 1.60 -7.53
N GLN A 50 -17.56 0.86 -6.43
CA GLN A 50 -18.11 1.20 -5.13
C GLN A 50 -17.00 1.79 -4.28
N SER A 51 -16.98 3.13 -4.19
CA SER A 51 -16.14 3.85 -3.24
C SER A 51 -16.36 3.27 -1.86
N ILE A 52 -15.32 2.70 -1.25
CA ILE A 52 -15.32 2.54 0.20
C ILE A 52 -15.49 3.94 0.77
N ASP A 53 -16.62 4.11 1.46
CA ASP A 53 -16.89 5.19 2.37
C ASP A 53 -15.87 5.05 3.50
N TYR A 54 -14.66 5.60 3.28
CA TYR A 54 -13.76 5.95 4.37
C TYR A 54 -14.56 6.85 5.31
N PRO A 55 -14.31 6.83 6.62
CA PRO A 55 -15.08 7.63 7.57
C PRO A 55 -14.90 9.12 7.26
N VAL A 56 -15.75 9.65 6.38
CA VAL A 56 -15.87 11.06 6.06
C VAL A 56 -16.50 11.68 7.30
N HIS A 57 -15.70 12.41 8.07
CA HIS A 57 -16.25 13.45 8.92
C HIS A 57 -16.92 14.46 7.99
N SER A 58 -18.21 14.24 7.75
CA SER A 58 -19.08 15.10 6.98
C SER A 58 -19.20 16.44 7.69
N GLN A 59 -18.50 17.44 7.17
CA GLN A 59 -18.88 18.85 7.31
C GLN A 59 -19.05 19.43 5.90
N PRO A 60 -20.21 20.03 5.58
CA PRO A 60 -20.50 20.52 4.25
C PRO A 60 -19.65 21.76 3.93
N PRO A 61 -19.43 22.08 2.63
CA PRO A 61 -18.56 23.18 2.23
C PRO A 61 -19.24 24.52 2.48
N GLN A 62 -18.56 25.41 3.20
CA GLN A 62 -18.82 26.85 3.07
C GLN A 62 -18.09 27.32 1.81
N GLU A 63 -18.88 27.72 0.82
CA GLU A 63 -18.41 28.46 -0.35
C GLU A 63 -17.76 29.77 0.10
N GLU A 64 -16.45 29.90 -0.11
CA GLU A 64 -15.83 31.21 -0.26
C GLU A 64 -15.06 31.26 -1.58
N MET A 65 -15.51 32.17 -2.43
CA MET A 65 -14.99 32.43 -3.76
C MET A 65 -13.58 33.02 -3.67
N GLY A 66 -12.70 32.51 -4.52
CA GLY A 66 -11.68 33.34 -5.15
C GLY A 66 -10.25 33.13 -4.65
N ALA A 67 -9.55 32.22 -5.30
CA ALA A 67 -8.20 32.50 -5.80
C ALA A 67 -7.88 31.44 -6.86
N VAL A 68 -7.43 31.88 -8.03
CA VAL A 68 -6.87 30.97 -9.04
C VAL A 68 -5.53 30.49 -8.48
N HIS A 69 -5.58 29.44 -7.67
CA HIS A 69 -4.40 28.78 -7.17
C HIS A 69 -3.80 27.94 -8.30
N SER A 70 -2.48 27.99 -8.45
CA SER A 70 -1.73 27.18 -9.40
C SER A 70 -2.22 25.73 -9.39
N PRO A 71 -2.26 25.02 -10.54
CA PRO A 71 -2.69 23.61 -10.59
C PRO A 71 -1.79 22.67 -9.79
N TYR A 72 -0.64 23.18 -9.33
CA TYR A 72 0.33 22.47 -8.52
C TYR A 72 0.02 22.63 -7.03
N ALA A 73 -0.07 21.50 -6.33
CA ALA A 73 -0.07 21.43 -4.88
C ALA A 73 1.30 20.95 -4.38
N LEU A 74 1.70 21.41 -3.20
CA LEU A 74 2.90 20.96 -2.51
C LEU A 74 2.49 20.14 -1.29
N LEU A 75 3.09 18.96 -1.15
CA LEU A 75 2.91 18.06 -0.01
C LEU A 75 4.27 17.77 0.60
N CYS A 76 4.43 18.02 1.89
CA CYS A 76 5.64 17.67 2.64
C CYS A 76 5.35 16.48 3.56
N LEU A 77 6.06 15.38 3.33
CA LEU A 77 6.02 14.18 4.15
C LEU A 77 7.26 14.11 5.03
N SER A 78 7.10 13.75 6.30
CA SER A 78 8.17 13.58 7.26
C SER A 78 8.17 12.19 7.89
N LEU A 79 9.36 11.70 8.24
CA LEU A 79 9.55 10.49 9.04
C LEU A 79 9.48 10.85 10.54
N GLU A 80 8.63 10.18 11.31
CA GLU A 80 8.56 10.45 12.77
C GLU A 80 9.76 9.87 13.53
N GLU A 81 10.08 8.60 13.26
CA GLU A 81 11.01 7.82 14.09
C GLU A 81 12.42 7.71 13.50
N TYR A 82 12.61 8.15 12.26
CA TYR A 82 13.84 7.95 11.49
C TYR A 82 14.32 9.24 10.83
N THR A 83 15.63 9.35 10.64
CA THR A 83 16.24 10.51 9.95
C THR A 83 16.31 10.32 8.44
N SER A 84 16.34 9.08 7.95
CA SER A 84 16.28 8.74 6.53
C SER A 84 15.96 7.26 6.35
N LEU A 85 15.27 6.95 5.26
CA LEU A 85 14.92 5.61 4.80
C LEU A 85 15.04 5.55 3.27
N PRO A 86 16.26 5.41 2.71
CA PRO A 86 16.50 5.52 1.27
C PRO A 86 15.87 4.40 0.43
N ARG A 87 15.37 3.33 1.06
CA ARG A 87 14.62 2.25 0.39
C ARG A 87 13.11 2.41 0.52
N ALA A 88 12.65 3.47 1.19
CA ALA A 88 11.24 3.84 1.22
C ALA A 88 11.03 4.86 0.10
N ALA A 89 10.17 4.52 -0.85
CA ALA A 89 9.90 5.32 -2.02
C ALA A 89 8.47 5.87 -1.97
N VAL A 90 8.30 7.11 -2.39
CA VAL A 90 6.98 7.69 -2.68
C VAL A 90 6.69 7.42 -4.15
N LEU A 91 5.52 6.84 -4.40
CA LEU A 91 5.01 6.63 -5.74
C LEU A 91 3.89 7.63 -6.02
N VAL A 92 3.95 8.23 -7.20
CA VAL A 92 2.89 9.10 -7.71
C VAL A 92 2.33 8.44 -8.96
N ASN A 93 1.03 8.13 -8.96
CA ASN A 93 0.36 7.39 -10.03
C ASN A 93 1.02 6.02 -10.36
N GLY A 94 1.66 5.39 -9.36
CA GLY A 94 2.34 4.10 -9.49
C GLY A 94 3.78 4.17 -10.03
N GLU A 95 4.31 5.37 -10.31
CA GLU A 95 5.71 5.57 -10.66
C GLU A 95 6.50 6.11 -9.47
N GLU A 96 7.72 5.61 -9.27
CA GLU A 96 8.63 6.09 -8.23
C GLU A 96 8.97 7.57 -8.50
N TYR A 97 8.54 8.45 -7.59
CA TYR A 97 8.76 9.88 -7.70
C TYR A 97 10.02 10.30 -6.94
N ALA A 98 10.20 9.81 -5.71
CA ALA A 98 11.35 10.10 -4.87
C ALA A 98 11.49 9.10 -3.72
N ALA A 99 12.69 8.98 -3.17
CA ALA A 99 12.96 8.17 -1.97
C ALA A 99 13.22 9.06 -0.74
N PHE A 100 12.99 8.53 0.46
CA PHE A 100 13.28 9.22 1.73
C PHE A 100 14.78 9.20 2.05
N GLU A 101 15.60 9.87 1.22
CA GLU A 101 17.02 10.08 1.51
C GLU A 101 17.26 10.97 2.74
N GLN A 102 16.27 11.83 3.04
CA GLN A 102 16.25 12.76 4.16
C GLN A 102 14.98 12.54 5.00
N LYS A 103 14.91 13.21 6.15
CA LYS A 103 13.78 13.09 7.08
C LYS A 103 12.48 13.61 6.47
N GLU A 104 12.60 14.65 5.67
CA GLU A 104 11.50 15.37 5.03
C GLU A 104 11.63 15.27 3.52
N LEU A 105 10.50 15.13 2.85
CA LEU A 105 10.40 15.02 1.41
C LEU A 105 9.25 15.90 0.90
N GLU A 106 9.58 16.84 0.02
CA GLU A 106 8.61 17.71 -0.64
C GLU A 106 8.22 17.16 -2.01
N LEU A 107 6.92 17.06 -2.23
CA LEU A 107 6.31 16.51 -3.44
C LEU A 107 5.53 17.61 -4.14
N LYS A 108 5.73 17.74 -5.45
CA LYS A 108 4.96 18.64 -6.30
C LYS A 108 3.95 17.84 -7.08
N LEU A 109 2.68 18.00 -6.73
CA LEU A 109 1.58 17.16 -7.19
C LEU A 109 0.57 17.98 -7.99
N LEU A 110 -0.18 17.30 -8.86
CA LEU A 110 -1.30 17.87 -9.60
C LEU A 110 -2.61 17.37 -9.03
N ALA A 111 -3.67 18.12 -9.30
CA ALA A 111 -5.03 17.70 -8.99
C ALA A 111 -5.34 16.34 -9.63
N GLY A 112 -5.69 15.38 -8.78
CA GLY A 112 -6.07 14.04 -9.18
C GLY A 112 -4.95 13.00 -9.20
N ASP A 113 -3.71 13.39 -8.89
CA ASP A 113 -2.60 12.45 -8.70
C ASP A 113 -2.88 11.53 -7.51
N VAL A 114 -2.50 10.26 -7.62
CA VAL A 114 -2.59 9.30 -6.51
C VAL A 114 -1.21 9.19 -5.87
N VAL A 115 -1.12 9.42 -4.56
CA VAL A 115 0.13 9.29 -3.81
C VAL A 115 0.12 8.02 -2.97
N GLU A 116 1.20 7.27 -3.06
CA GLU A 116 1.44 6.02 -2.35
C GLU A 116 2.85 6.06 -1.74
N ILE A 117 3.08 5.31 -0.67
CA ILE A 117 4.40 5.13 -0.06
C ILE A 117 4.69 3.64 -0.01
N ASP A 118 5.77 3.22 -0.65
CA ASP A 118 6.32 1.87 -0.55
C ASP A 118 7.41 1.83 0.51
N ALA A 119 7.15 1.10 1.59
CA ALA A 119 8.13 0.78 2.62
C ALA A 119 8.35 -0.74 2.75
N SER A 120 7.99 -1.53 1.73
CA SER A 120 8.12 -2.99 1.69
C SER A 120 9.57 -3.46 1.89
N ALA A 121 10.56 -2.62 1.62
CA ALA A 121 11.96 -2.92 1.88
C ALA A 121 12.32 -3.05 3.38
N TYR A 122 11.46 -2.56 4.29
CA TYR A 122 11.72 -2.52 5.74
C TYR A 122 10.82 -3.49 6.50
N ASN A 123 11.40 -4.25 7.43
CA ASN A 123 10.71 -5.28 8.22
C ASN A 123 10.19 -4.76 9.57
N PHE A 124 9.95 -3.46 9.69
CA PHE A 124 9.45 -2.79 10.88
C PHE A 124 8.40 -1.75 10.48
N PRO A 125 7.46 -1.40 11.38
CA PRO A 125 6.48 -0.35 11.13
C PRO A 125 7.17 1.00 10.90
N VAL A 126 6.82 1.69 9.81
CA VAL A 126 7.31 3.04 9.51
C VAL A 126 6.13 4.01 9.56
N ARG A 127 6.30 5.11 10.29
CA ARG A 127 5.29 6.15 10.46
C ARG A 127 5.69 7.39 9.68
N PHE A 128 4.87 7.73 8.70
CA PHE A 128 4.99 8.91 7.86
C PHE A 128 3.95 9.94 8.29
N LYS A 129 4.35 11.18 8.44
CA LYS A 129 3.48 12.28 8.83
C LYS A 129 3.40 13.31 7.72
N VAL A 130 2.21 13.85 7.49
CA VAL A 130 2.05 15.04 6.64
C VAL A 130 2.47 16.27 7.43
N GLU A 131 3.69 16.73 7.23
CA GLU A 131 4.26 17.88 7.96
C GLU A 131 3.67 19.20 7.45
N GLY A 132 3.41 19.28 6.15
CA GLY A 132 2.96 20.50 5.50
C GLY A 132 2.18 20.23 4.23
N VAL A 133 1.19 21.08 3.98
CA VAL A 133 0.38 21.10 2.77
C VAL A 133 0.30 22.54 2.26
N SER A 134 0.27 22.72 0.95
CA SER A 134 0.00 24.03 0.36
C SER A 134 -1.46 24.46 0.58
N ASP A 135 -1.72 25.77 0.56
CA ASP A 135 -3.06 26.31 0.83
C ASP A 135 -4.14 25.78 -0.13
N ASN A 136 -3.74 25.43 -1.35
CA ASN A 136 -4.59 24.88 -2.40
C ASN A 136 -4.77 23.36 -2.32
N LEU A 137 -4.12 22.65 -1.39
CA LEU A 137 -4.33 21.23 -1.18
C LEU A 137 -5.50 21.04 -0.20
N ALA A 138 -6.55 20.35 -0.65
CA ALA A 138 -7.69 19.93 0.16
C ALA A 138 -7.45 18.56 0.80
N TYR A 139 -6.80 17.65 0.08
CA TYR A 139 -6.44 16.31 0.55
C TYR A 139 -5.17 15.82 -0.14
N PRO A 140 -4.22 15.15 0.55
CA PRO A 140 -4.20 14.78 1.98
C PRO A 140 -4.09 15.96 2.95
N VAL A 141 -4.44 15.74 4.22
CA VAL A 141 -4.55 16.80 5.25
C VAL A 141 -3.28 16.88 6.09
N LYS A 142 -2.94 18.09 6.54
CA LYS A 142 -1.83 18.32 7.46
C LYS A 142 -2.01 17.53 8.77
N ASP A 143 -0.88 17.07 9.32
CA ASP A 143 -0.77 16.30 10.58
C ASP A 143 -1.38 14.90 10.54
N GLU A 144 -1.81 14.43 9.37
CA GLU A 144 -2.25 13.05 9.17
C GLU A 144 -1.04 12.10 9.20
N ILE A 145 -1.23 10.93 9.81
CA ILE A 145 -0.18 9.93 10.02
C ILE A 145 -0.55 8.64 9.30
N TYR A 146 0.36 8.19 8.44
CA TYR A 146 0.27 6.96 7.69
C TYR A 146 1.27 5.96 8.25
N VAL A 147 0.78 4.77 8.60
CA VAL A 147 1.60 3.69 9.17
C VAL A 147 1.73 2.59 8.14
N CYS A 148 2.96 2.29 7.76
CA CYS A 148 3.30 1.26 6.79
C CYS A 148 3.91 0.07 7.54
N ASN A 149 3.43 -1.14 7.30
CA ASN A 149 3.86 -2.35 8.01
C ASN A 149 4.45 -3.34 6.99
N HIS A 150 5.67 -3.09 6.52
CA HIS A 150 6.33 -3.92 5.50
C HIS A 150 5.52 -4.00 4.18
N ASP A 151 4.79 -2.94 3.82
CA ASP A 151 3.89 -2.92 2.68
C ASP A 151 3.95 -1.59 1.91
N VAL A 152 2.97 -1.39 1.03
CA VAL A 152 2.70 -0.11 0.36
C VAL A 152 1.44 0.48 0.97
N VAL A 153 1.51 1.71 1.44
CA VAL A 153 0.36 2.46 1.97
C VAL A 153 -0.10 3.51 0.98
N MET A 154 -1.40 3.51 0.68
CA MET A 154 -2.01 4.55 -0.16
C MET A 154 -2.35 5.75 0.72
N ILE A 155 -1.77 6.91 0.39
CA ILE A 155 -2.14 8.20 1.01
C ILE A 155 -3.47 8.66 0.41
N GLY A 156 -3.63 8.50 -0.91
CA GLY A 156 -4.89 8.74 -1.62
C GLY A 156 -4.75 9.76 -2.73
N LYS A 157 -5.89 10.24 -3.22
CA LYS A 157 -5.97 11.11 -4.40
C LYS A 157 -5.89 12.57 -4.02
N VAL A 158 -4.95 13.29 -4.63
CA VAL A 158 -4.74 14.72 -4.45
C VAL A 158 -5.98 15.48 -4.89
N VAL A 159 -6.61 16.17 -3.95
CA VAL A 159 -7.73 17.08 -4.23
C VAL A 159 -7.25 18.50 -3.98
N VAL A 160 -7.39 19.36 -4.97
CA VAL A 160 -7.12 20.80 -4.82
C VAL A 160 -8.42 21.56 -4.52
N LYS A 161 -8.30 22.68 -3.81
CA LYS A 161 -9.42 23.59 -3.52
C LYS A 161 -9.82 24.43 -4.73
#